data_AF-A0A6S7GAB7-F1
#
_entry.id   AF-A0A6S7GAB7-F1
#
_cell.length_a   1.000
_cell.length_b   1.000
_cell.length_c   1.000
_cell.angle_alpha   90.00
_cell.angle_beta   90.00
_cell.angle_gamma   90.00
#
_symmetry.space_group_name_H-M   'P 1'
#
loop_
_entity.id
_entity.type
_entity.pdbx_description
1 polymer ?
#
loop_
_entity_poly.entity_id
_entity_poly.type
_entity_poly.pdbx_seq_one_letter_code
_entity_poly.pdbx_strand_id
1 'polypeptide(L)'
;MYRCCETTRIAQYLLVSLNGVEYYKLIDGASNTVQFLFFFEESSNAVNFETRRPALEVGDTIVMDNQATQDNINGSDSTSTSNAEWTNEIKINLLRIEEQERSRGRGFMKRMKEAWDSIYLDKPMSAQCLRDNAARFRKDKAVGREG
;
A
#
# COMPACT_ATOMS: atom_id res chain seq x y z
N MET A 1 15.96 -23.77 -9.98
CA MET A 1 14.55 -23.69 -10.41
C MET A 1 13.72 -23.32 -9.18
N TYR A 2 13.50 -22.02 -8.95
CA TYR A 2 12.72 -21.56 -7.81
C TYR A 2 11.25 -21.48 -8.24
N ARG A 3 10.38 -22.29 -7.62
CA ARG A 3 8.93 -22.11 -7.72
C ARG A 3 8.63 -20.75 -7.07
N CYS A 4 8.26 -19.77 -7.89
CA CYS A 4 7.60 -18.57 -7.42
C CYS A 4 6.33 -19.03 -6.71
N CYS A 5 6.33 -19.01 -5.38
CA CYS A 5 5.11 -19.15 -4.61
C CYS A 5 4.31 -17.89 -4.94
N GLU A 6 3.29 -18.04 -5.78
CA GLU A 6 2.24 -17.04 -5.98
C GLU A 6 1.68 -16.74 -4.59
N THR A 7 2.21 -15.68 -3.96
CA THR A 7 1.70 -15.19 -2.69
C THR A 7 0.45 -14.43 -3.05
N THR A 8 -0.69 -15.13 -3.05
CA THR A 8 -2.00 -14.49 -3.12
C THR A 8 -2.04 -13.46 -2.01
N ARG A 9 -2.04 -12.17 -2.37
CA ARG A 9 -2.14 -11.10 -1.38
C ARG A 9 -3.56 -11.15 -0.83
N ILE A 10 -3.72 -11.56 0.42
CA ILE A 10 -5.01 -11.51 1.10
C ILE A 10 -5.03 -10.22 1.93
N ALA A 11 -5.96 -9.32 1.63
CA ALA A 11 -6.24 -8.17 2.47
C ALA A 11 -7.22 -8.57 3.59
N GLN A 12 -7.01 -8.05 4.79
CA GLN A 12 -7.86 -8.32 5.95
C GLN A 12 -8.38 -7.01 6.52
N TYR A 13 -9.71 -6.90 6.63
CA TYR A 13 -10.36 -5.87 7.42
C TYR A 13 -10.79 -6.47 8.76
N LEU A 14 -10.44 -5.78 9.84
CA LEU A 14 -10.65 -6.24 11.20
C LEU A 14 -11.21 -5.09 12.04
N LEU A 15 -12.38 -5.33 12.64
CA LEU A 15 -12.99 -4.45 13.62
C LEU A 15 -12.83 -5.06 15.01
N VAL A 16 -12.25 -4.30 15.93
CA VAL A 16 -11.96 -4.73 17.29
C VAL A 16 -12.50 -3.69 18.27
N SER A 17 -13.25 -4.14 19.26
CA SER A 17 -13.68 -3.34 20.40
C SER A 17 -12.87 -3.68 21.65
N LEU A 18 -13.19 -3.04 22.78
CA LEU A 18 -12.61 -3.42 24.08
C LEU A 18 -13.00 -4.85 24.52
N ASN A 19 -14.06 -5.43 23.94
CA ASN A 19 -14.52 -6.78 24.26
C ASN A 19 -13.88 -7.85 23.37
N GLY A 20 -13.10 -7.46 22.36
CA GLY A 20 -12.45 -8.38 21.43
C GLY A 20 -12.79 -8.09 19.98
N VAL A 21 -12.65 -9.12 19.13
CA VAL A 21 -12.93 -9.00 17.69
C VAL A 21 -14.43 -8.98 17.46
N GLU A 22 -14.93 -7.90 16.86
CA GLU A 22 -16.36 -7.71 16.58
C GLU A 22 -16.73 -8.21 15.18
N TYR A 23 -15.88 -7.94 14.19
CA TYR A 23 -16.12 -8.33 12.81
C TYR A 23 -14.81 -8.43 12.04
N TYR A 24 -14.73 -9.36 11.09
CA TYR A 24 -13.61 -9.43 10.17
C TYR A 24 -14.07 -9.86 8.78
N LYS A 25 -13.34 -9.38 7.77
CA LYS A 25 -13.54 -9.77 6.38
C LYS A 25 -12.19 -10.02 5.73
N LEU A 26 -12.08 -11.17 5.07
CA LEU A 26 -10.95 -11.52 4.22
C LEU A 26 -11.30 -11.16 2.78
N ILE A 27 -10.40 -10.46 2.12
CA ILE A 27 -10.53 -10.08 0.72
C ILE A 27 -9.39 -10.73 -0.04
N ASP A 28 -9.76 -11.44 -1.09
CA ASP A 28 -8.78 -12.00 -2.01
C ASP A 28 -8.26 -10.87 -2.92
N GLY A 29 -6.99 -10.54 -2.80
CA GLY A 29 -6.35 -9.44 -3.51
C GLY A 29 -6.29 -8.12 -2.73
N ALA A 30 -6.12 -7.03 -3.49
CA ALA A 30 -5.88 -5.69 -2.96
C ALA A 30 -7.19 -4.98 -2.56
N SER A 31 -7.10 -4.24 -1.44
CA SER A 31 -8.17 -3.43 -0.83
C SER A 31 -8.56 -2.17 -1.62
N ASN A 32 -9.72 -2.03 -2.28
CA ASN A 32 -10.15 -0.73 -2.81
C ASN A 32 -11.09 0.04 -1.83
N THR A 33 -11.20 1.36 -2.00
CA THR A 33 -12.05 2.22 -1.12
C THR A 33 -13.52 1.84 -1.17
N VAL A 34 -14.04 1.30 -2.27
CA VAL A 34 -15.44 0.89 -2.36
C VAL A 34 -15.70 -0.31 -1.47
N GLN A 35 -14.83 -1.34 -1.53
CA GLN A 35 -14.86 -2.50 -0.65
C GLN A 35 -14.66 -2.10 0.82
N PHE A 36 -13.82 -1.10 1.07
CA PHE A 36 -13.64 -0.53 2.40
C PHE A 36 -14.90 0.17 2.92
N LEU A 37 -15.63 0.92 2.09
CA LEU A 37 -16.90 1.52 2.49
C LEU A 37 -17.98 0.46 2.73
N PHE A 38 -18.06 -0.55 1.85
CA PHE A 38 -18.97 -1.68 2.03
C PHE A 38 -18.68 -2.47 3.30
N PHE A 39 -17.43 -2.52 3.78
CA PHE A 39 -17.10 -3.14 5.05
C PHE A 39 -17.83 -2.48 6.24
N PHE A 40 -18.01 -1.15 6.25
CA PHE A 40 -18.76 -0.47 7.32
C PHE A 40 -20.26 -0.75 7.26
N GLU A 41 -20.81 -0.80 6.04
CA GLU A 41 -22.21 -1.18 5.85
C GLU A 41 -22.45 -2.62 6.31
N GLU A 42 -21.60 -3.56 5.89
CA GLU A 42 -21.71 -4.96 6.29
C GLU A 42 -21.50 -5.16 7.79
N SER A 43 -20.51 -4.50 8.39
CA SER A 43 -20.27 -4.60 9.84
C SER A 43 -21.39 -3.97 10.66
N SER A 44 -22.01 -2.88 10.21
CA SER A 44 -23.19 -2.30 10.89
C SER A 44 -24.40 -3.25 10.92
N ASN A 45 -24.52 -4.12 9.93
CA ASN A 45 -25.58 -5.14 9.86
C ASN A 45 -25.17 -6.46 10.51
N ALA A 46 -23.89 -6.64 10.85
CA ALA A 46 -23.39 -7.83 11.52
C ALA A 46 -23.70 -7.75 13.02
N VAL A 47 -24.31 -8.82 13.54
CA VAL A 47 -24.56 -8.97 14.97
C VAL A 47 -23.42 -9.79 15.57
N ASN A 48 -22.75 -9.24 16.58
CA ASN A 48 -21.77 -10.01 17.34
C ASN A 48 -22.51 -11.14 18.10
N PHE A 49 -22.04 -12.37 17.92
CA PHE A 49 -22.64 -13.56 18.53
C PHE A 49 -22.60 -13.54 20.07
N GLU A 50 -21.54 -12.98 20.66
CA GLU A 50 -21.34 -12.97 22.10
C GLU A 50 -22.18 -11.89 22.79
N THR A 51 -22.15 -10.67 22.25
CA THR A 51 -22.81 -9.51 22.87
C THR A 51 -24.26 -9.35 22.41
N ARG A 52 -24.65 -10.03 21.32
CA ARG A 52 -25.93 -9.86 20.60
C ARG A 52 -26.24 -8.42 20.18
N ARG A 53 -25.20 -7.59 20.09
CA ARG A 53 -25.30 -6.20 19.62
C ARG A 53 -24.77 -6.11 18.19
N PRO A 54 -25.23 -5.12 17.41
CA PRO A 54 -24.57 -4.73 16.17
C PRO A 54 -23.08 -4.47 16.43
N ALA A 55 -22.22 -4.83 15.48
CA ALA A 55 -20.78 -4.60 15.60
C ALA A 55 -20.42 -3.11 15.48
N LEU A 56 -21.30 -2.29 14.90
CA LEU A 56 -21.21 -0.83 14.88
C LEU A 56 -22.58 -0.19 15.14
N GLU A 57 -22.63 0.76 16.06
CA GLU A 57 -23.81 1.56 16.38
C GLU A 57 -23.55 3.07 16.22
N VAL A 58 -24.64 3.83 16.11
CA VAL A 58 -24.55 5.30 16.07
C VAL A 58 -24.03 5.81 17.41
N GLY A 59 -22.86 6.44 17.40
CA GLY A 59 -22.18 6.95 18.59
C GLY A 59 -20.80 6.32 18.81
N ASP A 60 -20.47 5.25 18.10
CA ASP A 60 -19.15 4.62 18.18
C ASP A 60 -18.06 5.50 17.57
N THR A 61 -16.91 5.52 18.23
CA THR A 61 -15.71 6.21 17.74
C THR A 61 -14.79 5.23 17.06
N ILE A 62 -14.62 5.38 15.75
CA ILE A 62 -13.76 4.52 14.94
C ILE A 62 -12.38 5.18 14.84
N VAL A 63 -11.37 4.49 15.34
CA VAL A 63 -9.96 4.91 15.20
C VAL A 63 -9.33 4.08 14.09
N MET A 64 -8.78 4.75 13.09
CA MET A 64 -8.15 4.11 11.93
C MET A 64 -6.76 4.69 11.71
N ASP A 65 -5.85 3.85 11.21
CA ASP A 65 -4.56 4.35 10.73
C ASP A 65 -4.78 5.24 9.49
N ASN A 66 -3.97 6.28 9.37
CA ASN A 66 -3.93 7.13 8.18
C ASN A 66 -3.09 6.47 7.07
N GLN A 67 -3.33 5.19 6.80
CA GLN A 67 -2.93 4.63 5.53
C GLN A 67 -3.93 5.12 4.49
N ALA A 68 -3.46 6.00 3.60
CA ALA A 68 -4.15 6.25 2.35
C ALA A 68 -4.35 4.90 1.67
N THR A 69 -5.61 4.47 1.51
CA THR A 69 -6.00 3.28 0.77
C THR A 69 -5.25 3.30 -0.56
N GLN A 70 -4.18 2.52 -0.68
CA GLN A 70 -3.17 2.75 -1.72
C GLN A 70 -3.58 2.24 -3.10
N ASP A 71 -4.88 2.02 -3.31
CA ASP A 71 -5.44 1.45 -4.55
C ASP A 71 -6.64 2.27 -5.08
N ASN A 72 -6.64 3.59 -4.88
CA ASN A 72 -7.57 4.48 -5.59
C ASN A 72 -6.88 5.63 -6.31
N ILE A 73 -6.11 5.26 -7.33
CA ILE A 73 -6.00 6.03 -8.56
C ILE A 73 -6.03 5.01 -9.70
N ASN A 74 -7.25 4.70 -10.17
CA ASN A 74 -7.64 4.52 -11.58
C ASN A 74 -8.84 3.57 -11.69
N GLY A 75 -10.01 4.15 -11.99
CA GLY A 75 -11.12 3.39 -12.54
C GLY A 75 -10.74 2.74 -13.87
N SER A 76 -11.43 1.63 -14.18
CA SER A 76 -11.42 0.91 -15.45
C SER A 76 -10.04 0.55 -16.00
N ASP A 77 -9.52 -0.62 -15.64
CA ASP A 77 -9.58 -1.75 -16.57
C ASP A 77 -9.02 -2.99 -15.89
N SER A 78 -9.60 -4.12 -16.25
CA SER A 78 -8.95 -5.41 -16.19
C SER A 78 -7.64 -5.36 -16.98
N THR A 79 -6.57 -4.94 -16.34
CA THR A 79 -5.22 -5.21 -16.80
C THR A 79 -4.40 -5.35 -15.54
N SER A 80 -3.82 -6.54 -15.37
CA SER A 80 -2.66 -6.79 -14.53
C SER A 80 -2.03 -5.49 -14.06
N THR A 81 -2.08 -5.21 -12.76
CA THR A 81 -1.07 -4.37 -12.13
C THR A 81 0.23 -5.01 -12.55
N SER A 82 0.79 -4.52 -13.66
CA SER A 82 2.13 -4.89 -14.07
C SER A 82 2.92 -4.57 -12.82
N ASN A 83 3.50 -5.59 -12.20
CA ASN A 83 4.67 -5.38 -11.38
C ASN A 83 5.51 -4.46 -12.24
N ALA A 84 5.53 -3.15 -11.97
CA ALA A 84 6.26 -2.21 -12.79
C ALA A 84 7.68 -2.76 -12.78
N GLU A 85 8.07 -3.41 -13.87
CA GLU A 85 9.24 -4.27 -13.83
C GLU A 85 10.39 -3.35 -13.51
N TRP A 86 10.94 -3.51 -12.30
CA TRP A 86 12.05 -2.70 -11.84
C TRP A 86 13.28 -3.21 -12.57
N THR A 87 13.45 -2.73 -13.80
CA THR A 87 14.66 -2.98 -14.56
C THR A 87 15.84 -2.41 -13.80
N ASN A 88 17.03 -3.00 -14.01
CA ASN A 88 18.24 -2.51 -13.33
C ASN A 88 18.49 -1.02 -13.63
N GLU A 89 18.13 -0.57 -14.83
CA GLU A 89 18.18 0.84 -15.22
C GLU A 89 17.26 1.72 -14.37
N ILE A 90 15.98 1.33 -14.20
CA ILE A 90 15.04 2.09 -13.37
C ILE A 90 15.49 2.13 -11.90
N LYS A 91 16.03 1.02 -11.38
CA LYS A 91 16.59 0.97 -10.02
C LYS A 91 17.78 1.92 -9.85
N ILE A 92 18.71 1.92 -10.80
CA ILE A 92 19.89 2.80 -10.80
C ILE A 92 19.44 4.26 -10.89
N ASN A 93 18.49 4.58 -11.76
CA ASN A 93 17.96 5.93 -11.92
C ASN A 93 17.27 6.42 -10.65
N LEU A 94 16.45 5.58 -9.99
CA LEU A 94 15.82 5.95 -8.72
C LEU A 94 16.86 6.28 -7.64
N LEU A 95 17.89 5.43 -7.50
CA LEU A 95 18.97 5.67 -6.52
C LEU A 95 19.73 6.96 -6.83
N ARG A 96 19.97 7.27 -8.11
CA ARG A 96 20.64 8.49 -8.54
C ARG A 96 19.81 9.74 -8.23
N ILE A 97 18.52 9.73 -8.55
CA ILE A 97 17.60 10.83 -8.25
C ILE A 97 17.53 11.05 -6.74
N GLU A 98 17.41 9.96 -5.97
CA GLU A 98 17.33 10.03 -4.52
C GLU A 98 18.60 10.59 -3.87
N GLU A 99 19.78 10.16 -4.32
CA GLU A 99 21.07 10.67 -3.84
C GLU A 99 21.26 12.16 -4.18
N GLN A 100 20.94 12.54 -5.42
CA GLN A 100 20.97 13.93 -5.87
C GLN A 100 20.05 14.81 -5.04
N GLU A 101 18.80 14.41 -4.87
CA GLU A 101 17.81 15.24 -4.19
C GLU A 101 17.99 15.27 -2.67
N ARG A 102 18.44 14.16 -2.07
CA ARG A 102 18.77 14.09 -0.65
C ARG A 102 19.93 15.02 -0.29
N SER A 103 20.93 15.17 -1.17
CA SER A 103 22.05 16.10 -0.98
C SER A 103 21.60 17.57 -0.91
N ARG A 104 20.46 17.90 -1.54
CA ARG A 104 19.86 19.24 -1.56
C ARG A 104 19.01 19.55 -0.31
N GLY A 105 18.84 18.59 0.60
CA GLY A 105 18.21 18.80 1.91
C GLY A 105 16.70 19.04 1.86
N ARG A 106 16.22 20.15 2.41
CA ARG A 106 14.77 20.42 2.59
C ARG A 106 14.02 20.37 1.25
N GLY A 107 12.84 19.74 1.27
CA GLY A 107 11.98 19.58 0.09
C GLY A 107 12.40 18.48 -0.88
N PHE A 108 13.38 17.63 -0.53
CA PHE A 108 13.85 16.57 -1.43
C PHE A 108 12.74 15.61 -1.87
N MET A 109 11.77 15.28 -1.00
CA MET A 109 10.68 14.35 -1.34
C MET A 109 9.81 14.88 -2.49
N LYS A 110 9.56 16.20 -2.50
CA LYS A 110 8.80 16.86 -3.58
C LYS A 110 9.59 16.84 -4.88
N ARG A 111 10.87 17.21 -4.84
CA ARG A 111 11.72 17.24 -6.04
C ARG A 111 12.03 15.85 -6.59
N MET A 112 12.18 14.85 -5.71
CA MET A 112 12.34 13.45 -6.10
C MET A 112 11.11 12.96 -6.86
N LYS A 113 9.90 13.36 -6.41
CA LYS A 113 8.67 13.08 -7.15
C LYS A 113 8.60 13.81 -8.49
N GLU A 114 8.90 15.11 -8.51
CA GLU A 114 8.89 15.90 -9.76
C GLU A 114 9.90 15.35 -10.79
N ALA A 115 11.10 14.98 -10.34
CA ALA A 115 12.12 14.36 -11.19
C ALA A 115 11.68 12.98 -11.71
N TRP A 116 11.02 12.18 -10.87
CA TRP A 116 10.47 10.90 -11.29
C TRP A 116 9.36 11.07 -12.33
N ASP A 117 8.36 11.91 -12.04
CA ASP A 117 7.21 12.14 -12.92
C ASP A 117 7.64 12.76 -14.27
N SER A 118 8.75 13.52 -14.29
CA SER A 118 9.33 14.06 -15.53
C SER A 118 9.98 13.00 -16.42
N ILE A 119 10.43 11.88 -15.86
CA ILE A 119 11.13 10.82 -16.59
C ILE A 119 10.17 9.68 -16.94
N TYR A 120 9.28 9.33 -16.01
CA TYR A 120 8.40 8.18 -16.10
C TYR A 120 6.93 8.59 -16.00
N LEU A 121 6.44 9.26 -17.06
CA LEU A 121 5.06 9.70 -17.20
C LEU A 121 4.05 8.54 -17.13
N ASP A 122 4.46 7.34 -17.57
CA ASP A 122 3.66 6.12 -17.60
C ASP A 122 3.69 5.33 -16.28
N LYS A 123 4.51 5.74 -15.30
CA LYS A 123 4.66 5.05 -14.01
C LYS A 123 4.43 6.02 -12.85
N PRO A 124 3.18 6.47 -12.64
CA PRO A 124 2.86 7.39 -11.56
C PRO A 124 3.16 6.73 -10.20
N MET A 125 4.00 7.39 -9.40
CA MET A 125 4.34 6.92 -8.06
C MET A 125 4.23 8.04 -7.03
N SER A 126 3.85 7.66 -5.81
CA SER A 126 3.88 8.57 -4.67
C SER A 126 5.32 8.81 -4.20
N ALA A 127 5.57 10.00 -3.63
CA ALA A 127 6.89 10.32 -3.08
C ALA A 127 7.32 9.32 -1.99
N GLN A 128 6.37 8.81 -1.22
CA GLN A 128 6.60 7.80 -0.18
C GLN A 128 7.00 6.46 -0.80
N CYS A 129 6.29 5.99 -1.84
CA CYS A 129 6.64 4.77 -2.56
C CYS A 129 8.05 4.85 -3.18
N LEU A 130 8.44 6.00 -3.72
CA LEU A 130 9.79 6.20 -4.25
C LEU A 130 10.86 6.07 -3.16
N ARG A 131 10.62 6.68 -1.99
CA ARG A 131 11.53 6.59 -0.84
C ARG A 131 11.68 5.15 -0.34
N ASP A 132 10.58 4.42 -0.20
CA ASP A 132 10.58 3.06 0.33
C ASP A 132 11.26 2.10 -0.65
N ASN A 133 11.02 2.26 -1.94
CA ASN A 133 11.72 1.49 -2.98
C ASN A 133 13.21 1.82 -3.05
N ALA A 134 13.61 3.10 -2.95
CA ALA A 134 15.02 3.49 -2.88
C ALA A 134 15.72 2.88 -1.66
N ALA A 135 15.06 2.86 -0.50
CA ALA A 135 15.58 2.22 0.71
C ALA A 135 15.76 0.71 0.53
N ARG A 136 14.78 0.04 -0.12
CA ARG A 136 14.86 -1.39 -0.46
C ARG A 136 16.03 -1.68 -1.40
N PHE A 137 16.16 -0.96 -2.52
CA PHE A 137 17.24 -1.21 -3.49
C PHE A 137 18.64 -0.94 -2.95
N ARG A 138 18.78 0.00 -2.00
CA ARG A 138 20.04 0.22 -1.29
C ARG A 138 20.44 -1.00 -0.45
N LYS A 139 19.47 -1.65 0.21
CA LYS A 139 19.71 -2.89 0.97
C LYS A 139 20.09 -4.03 0.04
N ASP A 140 19.39 -4.21 -1.08
CA ASP A 140 19.70 -5.25 -2.07
C ASP A 140 21.12 -5.11 -2.63
N LYS A 141 21.58 -3.87 -2.90
CA LYS A 141 22.95 -3.58 -3.34
C LYS A 141 24.01 -3.88 -2.28
N ALA A 142 23.67 -3.76 -1.00
CA ALA A 142 24.57 -4.09 0.10
C ALA A 142 24.72 -5.60 0.28
N VAL A 143 23.60 -6.34 0.16
CA VAL A 143 23.58 -7.81 0.30
C VAL A 143 24.25 -8.49 -0.89
N GLY A 144 24.13 -7.95 -2.11
CA GLY A 144 24.78 -8.50 -3.31
C GLY A 144 26.30 -8.31 -3.40
N ARG A 145 26.96 -7.76 -2.37
CA ARG A 145 28.44 -7.61 -2.30
C ARG A 145 29.12 -8.60 -1.36
N GLU A 146 28.37 -9.47 -0.69
CA GLU A 146 28.90 -10.48 0.24
C GLU A 146 28.90 -11.92 -0.33
N GLY A 147 28.72 -12.08 -1.64
CA GLY A 147 28.73 -13.37 -2.34
C GLY A 147 29.85 -13.51 -3.35
#